data_AF-A0A2V5W4P7-F1
#
_entry.id   AF-A0A2V5W4P7-F1
#
_cell.length_a   1.000
_cell.length_b   1.000
_cell.length_c   1.000
_cell.angle_alpha   90.00
_cell.angle_beta   90.00
_cell.angle_gamma   90.00
#
_symmetry.space_group_name_H-M   'P 1'
#
loop_
_entity.id
_entity.type
_entity.pdbx_description
1 polymer ?
#
loop_
_entity_poly.entity_id
_entity_poly.type
_entity_poly.pdbx_seq_one_letter_code
_entity_poly.pdbx_strand_id
1 'polypeptide(L)'
;MLVVAILAGGMPARALVITPSWDSSITSDLNAGTIESTINMAIEYYQTRFSDPITVTIEFQEITTAGKAGHSSWWYYNIPYSQFRTALQNDAATANDTIALANLPAGANNPVTGTGNIRVKTANLRALGITGKNSGLPGGVDGIIGLHTSRMNLSRDSTDPNKYDLLAVTEHEIDEVLGLASSLDSNAGNPLPE
;
A
#
# COMPACT_ATOMS: atom_id res chain seq x y z
N MET A 1 30.55 22.57 38.98
CA MET A 1 29.24 22.68 38.30
C MET A 1 29.28 21.77 37.08
N LEU A 2 28.36 20.81 37.04
CA LEU A 2 28.20 19.83 35.97
C LEU A 2 27.56 20.52 34.76
N VAL A 3 28.15 20.38 33.57
CA VAL A 3 27.51 20.76 32.30
C VAL A 3 26.80 19.53 31.77
N VAL A 4 25.48 19.61 31.62
CA VAL A 4 24.67 18.62 30.90
C VAL A 4 24.14 19.31 29.66
N ALA A 5 24.67 18.92 28.49
CA ALA A 5 24.11 19.28 27.20
C ALA A 5 23.14 18.16 26.79
N ILE A 6 21.85 18.47 26.72
CA ILE A 6 20.84 17.60 26.11
C ILE A 6 20.63 18.10 24.68
N LEU A 7 21.23 17.43 23.71
CA LEU A 7 20.84 17.52 22.30
C LEU A 7 19.70 16.52 22.07
N ALA A 8 18.47 16.95 22.30
CA ALA A 8 17.29 16.23 21.81
C ALA A 8 17.07 16.62 20.35
N GLY A 9 17.86 16.04 19.44
CA GLY A 9 17.58 16.06 18.01
C GLY A 9 16.49 15.04 17.71
N GLY A 10 15.22 15.42 17.89
CA GLY A 10 14.11 14.63 17.35
C GLY A 10 14.15 14.73 15.83
N MET A 11 14.68 13.70 15.15
CA MET A 11 14.44 13.55 13.73
C MET A 11 12.91 13.43 13.53
N PRO A 12 12.29 14.16 12.58
CA PRO A 12 10.92 13.84 12.20
C PRO A 12 10.91 12.37 11.77
N ALA A 13 9.98 11.59 12.30
CA ALA A 13 9.80 10.20 11.89
C ALA A 13 9.62 10.16 10.37
N ARG A 14 10.65 9.70 9.66
CA ARG A 14 10.57 9.38 8.23
C ARG A 14 9.98 7.98 8.14
N ALA A 15 8.66 7.92 8.08
CA ALA A 15 7.95 6.66 8.02
C ALA A 15 6.68 6.81 7.20
N LEU A 16 6.26 5.71 6.59
CA LEU A 16 4.97 5.60 5.94
C LEU A 16 3.87 5.90 6.95
N VAL A 17 2.91 6.73 6.57
CA VAL A 17 1.68 6.96 7.32
C VAL A 17 0.51 6.50 6.47
N ILE A 18 -0.29 5.56 6.95
CA ILE A 18 -1.56 5.18 6.33
C ILE A 18 -2.68 5.83 7.16
N THR A 19 -3.46 6.69 6.51
CA THR A 19 -4.61 7.37 7.14
C THR A 19 -5.89 6.66 6.71
N PRO A 20 -6.55 5.89 7.60
CA PRO A 20 -7.83 5.29 7.29
C PRO A 20 -8.94 6.35 7.24
N SER A 21 -9.83 6.20 6.27
CA SER A 21 -11.15 6.84 6.23
C SER A 21 -12.21 5.75 6.35
N TRP A 22 -13.19 5.94 7.23
CA TRP A 22 -14.20 4.91 7.51
C TRP A 22 -15.51 5.26 6.81
N ASP A 23 -15.97 4.38 5.94
CA ASP A 23 -17.33 4.47 5.43
C ASP A 23 -18.36 4.13 6.53
N SER A 24 -19.55 4.68 6.38
CA SER A 24 -20.68 4.48 7.29
C SER A 24 -21.05 3.01 7.49
N SER A 25 -20.80 2.14 6.50
CA SER A 25 -21.01 0.70 6.62
C SER A 25 -20.15 0.06 7.71
N ILE A 26 -18.91 0.53 7.92
CA ILE A 26 -18.07 0.06 9.03
C ILE A 26 -18.50 0.71 10.33
N THR A 27 -18.62 2.04 10.37
CA THR A 27 -18.86 2.76 11.65
C THR A 27 -20.24 2.45 12.25
N SER A 28 -21.18 1.95 11.44
CA SER A 28 -22.52 1.56 11.89
C SER A 28 -22.65 0.07 12.20
N ASP A 29 -21.64 -0.76 11.93
CA ASP A 29 -21.65 -2.18 12.28
C ASP A 29 -21.62 -2.36 13.81
N LEU A 30 -22.35 -3.35 14.31
CA LEU A 30 -22.40 -3.63 15.76
C LEU A 30 -21.03 -4.04 16.34
N ASN A 31 -20.11 -4.50 15.49
CA ASN A 31 -18.74 -4.89 15.83
C ASN A 31 -17.70 -3.88 15.31
N ALA A 32 -18.10 -2.64 14.98
CA ALA A 32 -17.21 -1.62 14.42
C ALA A 32 -15.86 -1.52 15.16
N GLY A 33 -15.88 -1.52 16.51
CA GLY A 33 -14.65 -1.46 17.31
C GLY A 33 -13.67 -2.61 17.04
N THR A 34 -14.15 -3.83 16.85
CA THR A 34 -13.30 -5.00 16.52
C THR A 34 -12.79 -4.92 15.08
N ILE A 35 -13.65 -4.48 14.15
CA ILE A 35 -13.30 -4.32 12.73
C ILE A 35 -12.21 -3.26 12.57
N GLU A 36 -12.44 -2.06 13.10
CA GLU A 36 -11.50 -0.94 13.06
C GLU A 36 -10.19 -1.29 13.77
N SER A 37 -10.24 -1.94 14.94
CA SER A 37 -9.03 -2.37 15.64
C SER A 37 -8.19 -3.33 14.81
N THR A 38 -8.82 -4.30 14.13
CA THR A 38 -8.11 -5.28 13.31
C THR A 38 -7.54 -4.67 12.05
N ILE A 39 -8.26 -3.72 11.42
CA ILE A 39 -7.73 -2.97 10.29
C ILE A 39 -6.56 -2.07 10.72
N ASN A 40 -6.64 -1.44 11.88
CA ASN A 40 -5.54 -0.65 12.44
C ASN A 40 -4.29 -1.50 12.75
N MET A 41 -4.46 -2.76 13.16
CA MET A 41 -3.34 -3.71 13.29
C MET A 41 -2.67 -3.97 11.93
N ALA A 42 -3.45 -4.17 10.87
CA ALA A 42 -2.92 -4.31 9.52
C ALA A 42 -2.15 -3.04 9.12
N ILE A 43 -2.71 -1.85 9.34
CA ILE A 43 -2.05 -0.57 9.06
C ILE A 43 -0.71 -0.44 9.79
N GLU A 44 -0.68 -0.75 11.09
CA GLU A 44 0.55 -0.68 11.90
C GLU A 44 1.64 -1.63 11.40
N TYR A 45 1.27 -2.80 10.88
CA TYR A 45 2.21 -3.73 10.25
C TYR A 45 3.01 -3.07 9.11
N TYR A 46 2.36 -2.27 8.25
CA TYR A 46 3.03 -1.55 7.16
C TYR A 46 3.82 -0.33 7.64
N GLN A 47 3.21 0.52 8.48
CA GLN A 47 3.87 1.75 8.94
C GLN A 47 5.18 1.47 9.70
N THR A 48 5.29 0.32 10.35
CA THR A 48 6.51 -0.11 11.07
C THR A 48 7.60 -0.69 10.17
N ARG A 49 7.29 -1.02 8.91
CA ARG A 49 8.22 -1.68 7.96
C ARG A 49 8.74 -0.75 6.87
N PHE A 50 8.02 0.31 6.55
CA PHE A 50 8.39 1.25 5.49
C PHE A 50 8.81 2.61 6.03
N SER A 51 9.96 3.09 5.58
CA SER A 51 10.60 4.34 6.03
C SER A 51 10.32 5.55 5.13
N ASP A 52 9.70 5.37 3.98
CA ASP A 52 9.44 6.49 3.07
C ASP A 52 8.42 7.45 3.69
N PRO A 53 8.73 8.76 3.79
CA PRO A 53 7.91 9.73 4.50
C PRO A 53 6.71 10.17 3.65
N ILE A 54 5.80 9.24 3.37
CA ILE A 54 4.61 9.47 2.54
C ILE A 54 3.33 9.18 3.33
N THR A 55 2.25 9.89 2.99
CA THR A 55 0.92 9.66 3.57
C THR A 55 0.00 8.96 2.57
N VAL A 56 -0.39 7.72 2.80
CA VAL A 56 -1.34 6.99 1.96
C VAL A 56 -2.71 7.05 2.60
N THR A 57 -3.71 7.53 1.87
CA THR A 57 -5.09 7.62 2.36
C THR A 57 -5.90 6.45 1.82
N ILE A 58 -6.55 5.70 2.70
CA ILE A 58 -7.31 4.50 2.31
C ILE A 58 -8.70 4.58 2.92
N GLU A 59 -9.72 4.51 2.08
CA GLU A 59 -11.10 4.35 2.53
C GLU A 59 -11.40 2.87 2.76
N PHE A 60 -11.96 2.53 3.92
CA PHE A 60 -12.42 1.19 4.25
C PHE A 60 -13.95 1.18 4.31
N GLN A 61 -14.55 0.20 3.65
CA GLN A 61 -15.99 -0.01 3.62
C GLN A 61 -16.33 -1.50 3.72
N GLU A 62 -17.54 -1.82 4.16
CA GLU A 62 -18.05 -3.18 4.05
C GLU A 62 -18.62 -3.44 2.65
N ILE A 63 -18.46 -4.67 2.16
CA ILE A 63 -19.06 -5.12 0.90
C ILE A 63 -19.87 -6.40 1.11
N THR A 64 -20.85 -6.61 0.24
CA THR A 64 -21.67 -7.83 0.22
C THR A 64 -21.54 -8.60 -1.09
N THR A 65 -20.58 -8.24 -1.95
CA THR A 65 -20.37 -8.87 -3.25
C THR A 65 -20.06 -10.36 -3.08
N ALA A 66 -20.89 -11.19 -3.71
CA ALA A 66 -20.74 -12.64 -3.66
C ALA A 66 -19.40 -13.08 -4.29
N GLY A 67 -18.77 -14.09 -3.70
CA GLY A 67 -17.50 -14.65 -4.20
C GLY A 67 -16.25 -13.85 -3.86
N LYS A 68 -16.37 -12.67 -3.22
CA LYS A 68 -15.23 -11.87 -2.77
C LYS A 68 -15.11 -11.90 -1.24
N ALA A 69 -13.88 -12.00 -0.74
CA ALA A 69 -13.54 -11.80 0.66
C ALA A 69 -13.17 -10.32 0.88
N GLY A 70 -12.19 -9.83 0.12
CA GLY A 70 -11.86 -8.41 0.01
C GLY A 70 -11.91 -7.93 -1.44
N HIS A 71 -11.74 -6.62 -1.62
CA HIS A 71 -11.54 -5.99 -2.91
C HIS A 71 -10.91 -4.60 -2.74
N SER A 72 -9.81 -4.36 -3.42
CA SER A 72 -9.21 -3.04 -3.50
C SER A 72 -9.55 -2.32 -4.82
N SER A 73 -9.60 -1.00 -4.76
CA SER A 73 -9.51 -0.13 -5.91
C SER A 73 -8.37 0.83 -5.67
N TRP A 74 -7.50 0.98 -6.65
CA TRP A 74 -6.29 1.80 -6.58
C TRP A 74 -6.15 2.65 -7.83
N TRP A 75 -5.32 3.69 -7.76
CA TRP A 75 -4.98 4.53 -8.90
C TRP A 75 -3.52 4.41 -9.28
N TYR A 76 -3.23 4.47 -10.58
CA TYR A 76 -1.89 4.37 -11.11
C TYR A 76 -1.69 5.33 -12.29
N TYR A 77 -0.42 5.58 -12.59
CA TYR A 77 -0.01 6.26 -13.81
C TYR A 77 0.88 5.37 -14.66
N ASN A 78 0.74 5.52 -15.97
CA ASN A 78 1.72 5.02 -16.92
C ASN A 78 2.81 6.09 -17.08
N ILE A 79 4.03 5.82 -16.61
CA ILE A 79 5.17 6.73 -16.73
C ILE A 79 6.28 6.08 -17.56
N PRO A 80 7.18 6.85 -18.19
CA PRO A 80 8.35 6.28 -18.85
C PRO A 80 9.16 5.41 -17.86
N TYR A 81 9.56 4.21 -18.28
CA TYR A 81 10.37 3.32 -17.44
C TYR A 81 11.70 3.98 -17.04
N SER A 82 12.30 4.74 -17.96
CA SER A 82 13.51 5.52 -17.67
C SER A 82 13.30 6.56 -16.56
N GLN A 83 12.11 7.18 -16.48
CA GLN A 83 11.75 8.10 -15.39
C GLN A 83 11.68 7.35 -14.06
N PHE A 84 10.96 6.22 -14.02
CA PHE A 84 10.86 5.36 -12.84
C PHE A 84 12.24 4.94 -12.33
N ARG A 85 13.07 4.36 -13.21
CA ARG A 85 14.40 3.87 -12.84
C ARG A 85 15.33 4.99 -12.36
N THR A 86 15.25 6.16 -12.97
CA THR A 86 16.02 7.33 -12.52
C THR A 86 15.56 7.81 -11.15
N ALA A 87 14.25 7.83 -10.90
CA ALA A 87 13.70 8.18 -9.59
C ALA A 87 14.15 7.17 -8.52
N LEU A 88 14.07 5.87 -8.80
CA LEU A 88 14.59 4.82 -7.92
C LEU A 88 16.08 4.99 -7.64
N GLN A 89 16.88 5.33 -8.66
CA GLN A 89 18.31 5.58 -8.48
C GLN A 89 18.60 6.80 -7.60
N ASN A 90 17.79 7.84 -7.68
CA ASN A 90 17.95 9.06 -6.88
C ASN A 90 17.47 8.87 -5.43
N ASP A 91 16.47 8.02 -5.23
CA ASP A 91 15.87 7.74 -3.93
C ASP A 91 16.61 6.64 -3.15
N ALA A 92 17.40 5.82 -3.84
CA ALA A 92 18.07 4.64 -3.29
C ALA A 92 18.76 4.90 -1.93
N ALA A 93 18.23 4.26 -0.89
CA ALA A 93 18.69 4.41 0.50
C ALA A 93 18.97 3.05 1.17
N THR A 94 18.51 1.96 0.58
CA THR A 94 18.54 0.62 1.18
C THR A 94 19.38 -0.38 0.38
N ALA A 95 19.69 -1.52 1.02
CA ALA A 95 20.29 -2.66 0.33
C ALA A 95 19.37 -3.21 -0.77
N ASN A 96 18.04 -3.15 -0.57
CA ASN A 96 17.06 -3.57 -1.56
C ASN A 96 17.12 -2.68 -2.81
N ASP A 97 17.28 -1.37 -2.66
CA ASP A 97 17.42 -0.45 -3.81
C ASP A 97 18.70 -0.76 -4.60
N THR A 98 19.79 -1.06 -3.88
CA THR A 98 21.06 -1.44 -4.50
C THR A 98 20.92 -2.73 -5.32
N ILE A 99 20.25 -3.75 -4.75
CA ILE A 99 19.98 -5.01 -5.45
C ILE A 99 19.05 -4.77 -6.64
N ALA A 100 17.98 -3.98 -6.46
CA ALA A 100 17.03 -3.66 -7.53
C ALA A 100 17.74 -2.97 -8.69
N LEU A 101 18.54 -1.91 -8.44
CA LEU A 101 19.24 -1.16 -9.48
C LEU A 101 20.32 -1.98 -10.20
N ALA A 102 20.93 -2.95 -9.52
CA ALA A 102 21.88 -3.88 -10.14
C ALA A 102 21.20 -4.88 -11.09
N ASN A 103 19.91 -5.20 -10.86
CA ASN A 103 19.16 -6.18 -11.65
C ASN A 103 18.16 -5.53 -12.62
N LEU A 104 17.84 -4.25 -12.47
CA LEU A 104 16.97 -3.49 -13.36
C LEU A 104 17.76 -2.92 -14.54
N PRO A 105 17.49 -3.37 -15.79
CA PRO A 105 18.21 -2.91 -16.97
C PRO A 105 18.18 -1.39 -17.11
N ALA A 106 19.33 -0.81 -17.41
CA ALA A 106 19.40 0.58 -17.86
C ALA A 106 18.77 0.69 -19.27
N GLY A 107 18.08 1.80 -19.54
CA GLY A 107 17.46 2.06 -20.84
C GLY A 107 16.03 2.58 -20.71
N ALA A 108 15.35 2.65 -21.85
CA ALA A 108 13.98 3.17 -21.94
C ALA A 108 12.90 2.10 -21.78
N ASN A 109 13.25 0.82 -21.88
CA ASN A 109 12.26 -0.25 -21.95
C ASN A 109 12.05 -0.92 -20.60
N ASN A 110 10.78 -1.03 -20.21
CA ASN A 110 10.32 -1.85 -19.12
C ASN A 110 10.79 -3.30 -19.35
N PRO A 111 11.57 -3.88 -18.41
CA PRO A 111 12.19 -5.19 -18.58
C PRO A 111 11.19 -6.34 -18.66
N VAL A 112 9.95 -6.10 -18.24
CA VAL A 112 8.90 -7.11 -18.18
C VAL A 112 8.11 -7.16 -19.50
N THR A 113 7.73 -6.00 -20.03
CA THR A 113 6.85 -5.91 -21.22
C THR A 113 7.59 -5.54 -22.50
N GLY A 114 8.84 -5.09 -22.38
CA GLY A 114 9.62 -4.51 -23.49
C GLY A 114 9.13 -3.13 -23.96
N THR A 115 8.06 -2.58 -23.37
CA THR A 115 7.49 -1.28 -23.75
C THR A 115 8.22 -0.12 -23.08
N GLY A 116 8.04 1.11 -23.58
CA GLY A 116 8.71 2.29 -23.01
C GLY A 116 8.20 2.76 -21.64
N ASN A 117 7.08 2.18 -21.15
CA ASN A 117 6.39 2.67 -19.97
C ASN A 117 6.21 1.58 -18.90
N ILE A 118 6.01 2.03 -17.68
CA ILE A 118 5.71 1.23 -16.50
C ILE A 118 4.52 1.84 -15.77
N ARG A 119 3.66 0.97 -15.25
CA ARG A 119 2.51 1.36 -14.44
C ARG A 119 2.94 1.39 -12.98
N VAL A 120 2.66 2.50 -12.29
CA VAL A 120 3.10 2.72 -10.91
C VAL A 120 1.96 3.36 -10.13
N LYS A 121 1.61 2.77 -8.97
CA LYS A 121 0.55 3.25 -8.07
C LYS A 121 0.96 4.56 -7.38
N THR A 122 -0.02 5.35 -6.96
CA THR A 122 0.22 6.71 -6.41
C THR A 122 1.10 6.72 -5.17
N ALA A 123 1.02 5.69 -4.32
CA ALA A 123 1.90 5.51 -3.17
C ALA A 123 3.38 5.38 -3.60
N ASN A 124 3.68 4.45 -4.50
CA ASN A 124 5.05 4.23 -5.02
C ASN A 124 5.59 5.44 -5.79
N LEU A 125 4.74 6.16 -6.53
CA LEU A 125 5.16 7.42 -7.17
C LEU A 125 5.63 8.43 -6.13
N ARG A 126 4.90 8.58 -5.02
CA ARG A 126 5.29 9.49 -3.93
C ARG A 126 6.51 9.01 -3.17
N ALA A 127 6.67 7.71 -2.94
CA ALA A 127 7.87 7.15 -2.33
C ALA A 127 9.11 7.54 -3.14
N LEU A 128 9.05 7.40 -4.47
CA LEU A 128 10.11 7.78 -5.40
C LEU A 128 10.26 9.30 -5.64
N GLY A 129 9.53 10.15 -4.89
CA GLY A 129 9.58 11.61 -5.05
C GLY A 129 8.93 12.16 -6.33
N ILE A 130 8.15 11.36 -7.06
CA ILE A 130 7.39 11.81 -8.25
C ILE A 130 6.08 12.46 -7.79
N THR A 131 6.06 13.78 -7.79
CA THR A 131 4.91 14.59 -7.34
C THR A 131 3.93 14.96 -8.48
N GLY A 132 2.76 15.50 -8.13
CA GLY A 132 1.76 15.99 -9.09
C GLY A 132 0.92 14.88 -9.75
N LYS A 133 0.94 13.68 -9.19
CA LYS A 133 0.26 12.47 -9.67
C LYS A 133 -0.75 11.97 -8.64
N ASN A 134 -1.80 12.76 -8.41
CA ASN A 134 -2.81 12.47 -7.40
C ASN A 134 -3.78 11.37 -7.86
N SER A 135 -4.42 10.69 -6.92
CA SER A 135 -5.42 9.67 -7.24
C SER A 135 -6.66 10.26 -7.91
N GLY A 136 -7.19 9.54 -8.89
CA GLY A 136 -8.48 9.81 -9.54
C GLY A 136 -9.66 9.08 -8.89
N LEU A 137 -9.44 8.35 -7.80
CA LEU A 137 -10.52 7.70 -7.04
C LEU A 137 -11.44 8.75 -6.38
N PRO A 138 -12.70 8.38 -6.09
CA PRO A 138 -13.60 9.20 -5.27
C PRO A 138 -12.91 9.68 -3.97
N GLY A 139 -13.12 10.94 -3.60
CA GLY A 139 -12.47 11.53 -2.42
C GLY A 139 -10.97 11.82 -2.58
N GLY A 140 -10.35 11.45 -3.70
CA GLY A 140 -8.91 11.62 -3.92
C GLY A 140 -8.04 10.67 -3.10
N VAL A 141 -8.62 9.61 -2.53
CA VAL A 141 -7.90 8.61 -1.72
C VAL A 141 -7.00 7.75 -2.60
N ASP A 142 -5.91 7.24 -2.04
CA ASP A 142 -5.00 6.35 -2.77
C ASP A 142 -5.58 4.95 -3.00
N GLY A 143 -6.47 4.52 -2.10
CA GLY A 143 -7.20 3.26 -2.25
C GLY A 143 -8.58 3.26 -1.60
N ILE A 144 -9.46 2.42 -2.13
CA ILE A 144 -10.74 2.06 -1.51
C ILE A 144 -10.73 0.54 -1.31
N ILE A 145 -10.83 0.10 -0.06
CA ILE A 145 -10.81 -1.31 0.33
C ILE A 145 -12.21 -1.71 0.82
N GLY A 146 -12.80 -2.67 0.13
CA GLY A 146 -14.05 -3.32 0.52
C GLY A 146 -13.79 -4.63 1.24
N LEU A 147 -14.39 -4.82 2.42
CA LEU A 147 -14.23 -6.02 3.25
C LEU A 147 -15.58 -6.71 3.47
N HIS A 148 -15.67 -8.00 3.16
CA HIS A 148 -16.89 -8.78 3.39
C HIS A 148 -16.94 -9.32 4.82
N THR A 149 -17.05 -8.43 5.80
CA THR A 149 -16.94 -8.68 7.25
C THR A 149 -17.86 -9.79 7.75
N SER A 150 -19.08 -9.90 7.22
CA SER A 150 -20.03 -10.97 7.59
C SER A 150 -19.53 -12.40 7.29
N ARG A 151 -18.54 -12.54 6.41
CA ARG A 151 -17.87 -13.81 6.04
C ARG A 151 -16.51 -14.00 6.71
N MET A 152 -16.16 -13.15 7.67
CA MET A 152 -14.82 -13.10 8.28
C MET A 152 -14.84 -13.41 9.79
N ASN A 153 -13.73 -13.95 10.26
CA ASN A 153 -13.28 -13.84 11.64
C ASN A 153 -12.78 -12.41 11.83
N LEU A 154 -13.49 -11.64 12.65
CA LEU A 154 -13.20 -10.21 12.86
C LEU A 154 -11.99 -9.99 13.77
N SER A 155 -11.61 -10.99 14.58
CA SER A 155 -10.34 -11.05 15.31
C SER A 155 -9.80 -12.49 15.28
N ARG A 156 -8.57 -12.68 15.78
CA ARG A 156 -7.93 -14.00 15.90
C ARG A 156 -8.05 -14.64 17.30
N ASP A 157 -8.86 -14.06 18.18
CA ASP A 157 -9.04 -14.58 19.55
C ASP A 157 -9.84 -15.90 19.56
N SER A 158 -10.75 -16.05 18.59
CA SER A 158 -11.52 -17.26 18.34
C SER A 158 -11.85 -17.34 16.85
N THR A 159 -11.41 -18.41 16.19
CA THR A 159 -11.51 -18.55 14.73
C THR A 159 -12.48 -19.64 14.31
N ASP A 160 -13.42 -19.33 13.43
CA ASP A 160 -14.19 -20.29 12.64
C ASP A 160 -13.41 -20.65 11.37
N PRO A 161 -13.02 -21.93 11.16
CA PRO A 161 -12.25 -22.35 9.99
C PRO A 161 -13.01 -22.19 8.66
N ASN A 162 -14.33 -21.95 8.68
CA ASN A 162 -15.13 -21.71 7.47
C ASN A 162 -15.22 -20.24 7.07
N LYS A 163 -14.60 -19.33 7.85
CA LYS A 163 -14.57 -17.89 7.59
C LYS A 163 -13.18 -17.45 7.17
N TYR A 164 -13.13 -16.39 6.36
CA TYR A 164 -11.87 -15.72 6.05
C TYR A 164 -11.33 -14.99 7.28
N ASP A 165 -10.07 -14.59 7.25
CA ASP A 165 -9.44 -13.84 8.35
C ASP A 165 -9.39 -12.35 8.00
N LEU A 166 -10.02 -11.49 8.80
CA LEU A 166 -10.11 -10.06 8.52
C LEU A 166 -8.72 -9.41 8.42
N LEU A 167 -7.79 -9.78 9.31
CA LEU A 167 -6.43 -9.23 9.30
C LEU A 167 -5.71 -9.57 8.00
N ALA A 168 -5.67 -10.85 7.62
CA ALA A 168 -4.99 -11.33 6.42
C ALA A 168 -5.60 -10.76 5.14
N VAL A 169 -6.93 -10.67 5.05
CA VAL A 169 -7.58 -10.05 3.90
C VAL A 169 -7.25 -8.56 3.86
N THR A 170 -7.31 -7.86 4.99
CA THR A 170 -6.97 -6.42 5.02
C THR A 170 -5.52 -6.16 4.62
N GLU A 171 -4.56 -6.96 5.11
CA GLU A 171 -3.15 -6.90 4.69
C GLU A 171 -3.03 -7.09 3.18
N HIS A 172 -3.67 -8.13 2.62
CA HIS A 172 -3.69 -8.37 1.19
C HIS A 172 -4.22 -7.18 0.38
N GLU A 173 -5.35 -6.60 0.78
CA GLU A 173 -5.91 -5.45 0.06
C GLU A 173 -5.03 -4.18 0.22
N ILE A 174 -4.32 -4.01 1.35
CA ILE A 174 -3.35 -2.92 1.53
C ILE A 174 -2.11 -3.14 0.64
N ASP A 175 -1.61 -4.38 0.50
CA ASP A 175 -0.53 -4.71 -0.44
C ASP A 175 -0.90 -4.25 -1.86
N GLU A 176 -2.14 -4.50 -2.27
CA GLU A 176 -2.64 -4.04 -3.56
C GLU A 176 -2.65 -2.50 -3.65
N VAL A 177 -3.11 -1.77 -2.64
CA VAL A 177 -3.09 -0.29 -2.69
C VAL A 177 -1.67 0.26 -2.73
N LEU A 178 -0.74 -0.33 -1.98
CA LEU A 178 0.66 0.09 -1.92
C LEU A 178 1.46 -0.34 -3.15
N GLY A 179 0.98 -1.31 -3.94
CA GLY A 179 1.72 -1.84 -5.08
C GLY A 179 2.84 -2.80 -4.66
N LEU A 180 2.49 -3.71 -3.75
CA LEU A 180 3.32 -4.81 -3.23
C LEU A 180 2.75 -6.20 -3.58
N ALA A 181 1.54 -6.25 -4.16
CA ALA A 181 0.81 -7.48 -4.42
C ALA A 181 1.15 -8.10 -5.78
N SER A 182 1.91 -9.19 -5.89
CA SER A 182 2.21 -9.78 -7.22
C SER A 182 1.00 -10.39 -7.95
N SER A 183 0.73 -9.96 -9.18
CA SER A 183 -0.15 -10.65 -10.14
C SER A 183 0.66 -11.15 -11.34
N LEU A 184 0.62 -12.46 -11.59
CA LEU A 184 0.97 -12.99 -12.91
C LEU A 184 -0.29 -12.85 -13.76
N ASP A 185 -0.31 -11.91 -14.70
CA ASP A 185 -1.38 -11.93 -15.70
C ASP A 185 -1.36 -13.31 -16.38
N SER A 186 -2.54 -13.86 -16.70
CA SER A 186 -2.61 -15.11 -17.46
C SER A 186 -2.12 -14.96 -18.92
N ASN A 187 -1.61 -13.79 -19.28
CA ASN A 187 -1.20 -13.38 -20.62
C ASN A 187 0.01 -12.46 -20.48
N ALA A 188 1.22 -13.04 -20.31
CA ALA A 188 2.55 -12.46 -20.01
C ALA A 188 3.01 -11.16 -20.71
N GLY A 189 2.12 -10.22 -21.00
CA GLY A 189 2.29 -9.06 -21.87
C GLY A 189 2.12 -7.75 -21.12
N ASN A 190 1.63 -7.76 -19.88
CA ASN A 190 1.57 -6.57 -19.07
C ASN A 190 1.64 -6.82 -17.55
N PRO A 191 2.68 -7.51 -17.03
CA PRO A 191 2.84 -7.59 -15.59
C PRO A 191 3.19 -6.19 -15.09
N LEU A 192 2.35 -5.67 -14.20
CA LEU A 192 2.71 -4.49 -13.44
C LEU A 192 3.79 -4.91 -12.45
N PRO A 193 4.56 -3.97 -11.90
CA PRO A 193 4.93 -4.08 -10.50
C PRO A 193 3.62 -3.99 -9.72
N GLU A 194 2.91 -5.11 -9.68
CA GLU A 194 2.03 -5.39 -8.57
C GLU A 194 2.92 -6.03 -7.50
#